data_AF-A0A7X7QUQ2-F1
#
_entry.id   AF-A0A7X7QUQ2-F1
#
_cell.length_a   1.000
_cell.length_b   1.000
_cell.length_c   1.000
_cell.angle_alpha   90.00
_cell.angle_beta   90.00
_cell.angle_gamma   90.00
#
_symmetry.space_group_name_H-M   'P 1'
#
loop_
_entity.id
_entity.type
_entity.pdbx_description
1 polymer ?
#
loop_
_entity_poly.entity_id
_entity_poly.type
_entity_poly.pdbx_seq_one_letter_code
_entity_poly.pdbx_strand_id
1 'polypeptide(L)' 'MSIPDLRIAAQRDKWRNDTWCTDSVVAKDQLVPSYSKGNPVIPDETYQRVYDKWRNS' A
#
# COMPACT_ATOMS: atom_id res chain seq x y z
N MET A 1 -11.39 -2.79 18.65
CA MET A 1 -12.00 -2.28 17.41
C MET A 1 -13.31 -3.02 17.20
N SER A 2 -14.44 -2.34 17.06
CA SER A 2 -15.73 -3.01 16.84
C SER A 2 -15.84 -3.45 15.38
N ILE A 3 -16.12 -4.72 15.12
CA ILE A 3 -16.39 -5.23 13.78
C ILE A 3 -17.80 -4.75 13.37
N PRO A 4 -17.99 -4.09 12.21
CA PRO A 4 -19.30 -3.63 11.77
C PRO A 4 -20.16 -4.81 11.29
N ASP A 5 -21.47 -4.74 11.54
CA ASP A 5 -22.45 -5.57 10.86
C ASP A 5 -22.86 -4.92 9.53
N LEU A 6 -22.31 -5.44 8.43
CA LEU A 6 -22.57 -4.94 7.09
C LEU A 6 -23.99 -5.20 6.58
N ARG A 7 -24.81 -5.96 7.33
CA ARG A 7 -26.25 -6.08 7.07
C ARG A 7 -27.00 -4.81 7.44
N ILE A 8 -26.50 -4.05 8.42
CA ILE A 8 -27.08 -2.76 8.81
C ILE A 8 -26.59 -1.69 7.82
N ALA A 9 -27.51 -1.11 7.06
CA ALA A 9 -27.18 -0.12 6.02
C ALA A 9 -26.33 1.03 6.57
N ALA A 10 -26.74 1.62 7.69
CA ALA A 10 -26.01 2.71 8.33
C ALA A 10 -24.58 2.35 8.78
N GLN A 11 -24.29 1.07 9.05
CA GLN A 11 -22.93 0.64 9.37
C GLN A 11 -22.12 0.36 8.10
N ARG A 12 -22.73 -0.30 7.11
CA ARG A 12 -22.10 -0.56 5.81
C ARG A 12 -21.74 0.72 5.06
N ASP A 13 -22.62 1.71 5.05
CA ASP A 13 -22.45 2.92 4.25
C ASP A 13 -21.25 3.76 4.71
N LYS A 14 -20.81 3.60 5.96
CA LYS A 14 -19.56 4.18 6.48
C LYS A 14 -18.30 3.69 5.77
N TRP A 15 -18.35 2.49 5.17
CA TRP A 15 -17.22 1.83 4.50
C TRP A 15 -17.40 1.78 2.97
N ARG A 16 -18.47 2.41 2.44
CA ARG A 16 -18.81 2.33 1.00
C ARG A 16 -17.71 2.88 0.09
N ASN A 17 -16.93 3.84 0.60
CA ASN A 17 -15.86 4.54 -0.10
C ASN A 17 -14.48 4.18 0.45
N ASP A 18 -14.37 3.07 1.20
CA ASP A 18 -13.08 2.50 1.54
C ASP A 18 -12.47 1.93 0.26
N THR A 19 -11.41 2.59 -0.22
CA THR A 19 -10.69 2.23 -1.44
C THR A 19 -9.24 1.91 -1.13
N TRP A 20 -8.93 1.51 0.10
CA TRP A 20 -7.59 1.18 0.52
C TRP A 20 -7.06 -0.06 -0.23
N CYS A 21 -6.24 0.17 -1.26
CA CYS A 21 -5.65 -0.88 -2.08
C CYS A 21 -4.29 -0.45 -2.67
N THR A 22 -3.64 -1.33 -3.43
CA THR A 22 -2.30 -1.09 -4.01
C THR A 22 -2.35 -0.45 -5.40
N ASP A 23 -3.53 -0.25 -6.00
CA ASP A 23 -3.69 0.42 -7.28
C ASP A 23 -3.83 1.93 -7.06
N SER A 24 -2.82 2.70 -7.49
CA SER A 24 -2.80 4.16 -7.37
C SER A 24 -3.99 4.87 -8.02
N VAL A 25 -4.59 4.31 -9.08
CA VAL A 25 -5.71 4.92 -9.80
C VAL A 25 -7.01 4.79 -9.00
N VAL A 26 -7.20 3.64 -8.36
CA VAL A 26 -8.40 3.33 -7.57
C VAL A 26 -8.28 3.90 -6.16
N ALA A 27 -7.12 3.71 -5.53
CA ALA A 27 -6.90 4.04 -4.13
C ALA A 27 -6.77 5.54 -3.89
N LYS A 28 -6.21 6.29 -4.85
CA LYS A 28 -5.95 7.74 -4.73
C LYS A 28 -5.24 8.05 -3.41
N ASP A 29 -5.90 8.78 -2.51
CA ASP A 29 -5.37 9.16 -1.19
C ASP A 29 -5.27 8.00 -0.20
N GLN A 30 -5.91 6.86 -0.50
CA GLN A 30 -5.89 5.63 0.30
C GLN A 30 -4.90 4.60 -0.27
N LEU A 31 -3.83 5.01 -0.95
CA LEU A 31 -2.84 4.08 -1.48
C LEU A 31 -2.14 3.33 -0.34
N VAL A 32 -2.17 1.99 -0.39
CA VAL A 32 -1.48 1.13 0.58
C VAL A 32 0.04 1.33 0.43
N PRO A 33 0.79 1.56 1.51
CA PRO A 33 2.24 1.64 1.46
C PRO A 33 2.88 0.28 1.15
N SER A 34 4.05 0.31 0.54
CA SER A 34 4.83 -0.86 0.11
C SER A 34 5.31 -1.70 1.30
N TYR A 35 5.38 -1.10 2.49
CA TYR A 35 5.67 -1.80 3.75
C TYR A 35 5.16 -0.99 4.96
N SER A 36 5.26 -1.58 6.15
CA SER A 36 4.74 -1.02 7.41
C SER A 36 5.28 0.36 7.78
N LYS A 37 6.39 0.83 7.17
CA LYS A 37 6.95 2.16 7.42
C LYS A 37 6.84 3.11 6.23
N GLY A 38 6.03 2.80 5.21
CA GLY A 38 5.69 3.72 4.12
C GLY A 38 6.16 3.29 2.72
N ASN A 39 6.51 4.28 1.89
CA ASN A 39 7.03 4.11 0.53
C ASN A 39 8.38 4.84 0.44
N PRO A 40 9.52 4.15 0.64
CA PRO A 40 10.81 4.81 0.61
C PRO A 40 11.21 5.06 -0.85
N VAL A 41 11.71 6.26 -1.14
CA VAL A 41 12.38 6.51 -2.41
C VAL A 41 13.78 5.91 -2.31
N ILE A 42 14.03 4.84 -3.06
CA ILE A 42 15.32 4.17 -3.09
C ILE A 42 16.13 4.75 -4.25
N PRO A 43 17.31 5.35 -4.02
CA PRO A 43 18.16 5.86 -5.09
C PRO A 43 18.67 4.75 -6.01
N ASP A 44 18.77 5.03 -7.31
CA ASP A 44 19.20 4.08 -8.35
C ASP A 44 20.57 3.44 -8.06
N GLU A 45 21.50 4.20 -7.45
CA GLU A 45 22.81 3.71 -7.03
C GLU A 45 22.74 2.50 -6.09
N THR A 46 21.66 2.38 -5.31
CA THR A 46 21.44 1.23 -4.41
C THR A 46 21.26 -0.04 -5.22
N TYR A 47 20.44 0.01 -6.27
CA TYR A 47 20.20 -1.11 -7.16
C TYR A 47 21.46 -1.50 -7.92
N GLN A 48 22.22 -0.51 -8.41
CA GLN A 48 23.50 -0.76 -9.09
C GLN A 48 24.48 -1.51 -8.19
N ARG A 49 24.63 -1.07 -6.93
CA ARG A 49 25.53 -1.72 -5.96
C ARG A 49 25.15 -3.17 -5.68
N VAL A 50 23.85 -3.47 -5.59
CA VAL A 50 23.36 -4.84 -5.38
C VAL A 50 23.61 -5.70 -6.62
N TYR A 51 23.38 -5.14 -7.81
CA TYR A 51 23.65 -5.81 -9.08
C TYR A 51 25.15 -6.14 -9.25
N ASP A 52 26.04 -5.19 -8.95
CA ASP A 52 27.49 -5.41 -9.05
C ASP A 52 27.97 -6.50 -8.08
N LYS A 53 27.40 -6.56 -6.87
CA LYS A 53 27.67 -7.66 -5.93
C LYS A 53 27.28 -9.02 -6.52
N TRP A 54 26.06 -9.13 -7.05
CA TRP A 54 25.57 -10.36 -7.68
C TRP A 54 26.43 -10.77 -8.88
N ARG A 55 26.80 -9.82 -9.74
CA ARG A 55 27.61 -10.07 -10.94
C ARG A 55 29.01 -10.59 -10.62
N ASN A 56 29.56 -10.19 -9.48
CA ASN A 56 30.89 -10.59 -9.00
C ASN A 56 30.85 -11.75 -7.99
N SER A 57 29.66 -12.36 -7.77
CA SER A 57 29.47 -13.53 -6.90
C SER A 57 29.62 -14.85 -7.65
#